data_AF-A0A401U0I5-F1
#
_entry.id   AF-A0A401U0I5-F1
#
_cell.length_a   1.000
_cell.length_b   1.000
_cell.length_c   1.000
_cell.angle_alpha   90.00
_cell.angle_beta   90.00
_cell.angle_gamma   90.00
#
_symmetry.space_group_name_H-M   'P 1'
#
loop_
_entity.id
_entity.type
_entity.pdbx_description
1 polymer ?
#
loop_
_entity_poly.entity_id
_entity_poly.type
_entity_poly.pdbx_seq_one_letter_code
_entity_poly.pdbx_strand_id
1 'polypeptide(L)'
;DYVVPNAALDAGDIQANSFQNQPYLDNQKADRGYKIESVGLTVNFPIGVYSKKHKAWADIPDGGKVSIPNDPTNGGRVLLLLRDKGVIKLKDGVGFKPSVVDITENPKKLRFVEVDAAQAPRALDDVDAAAINTNYATQAGLDPVKDPILREDPKGPYVNLIAVRSTDKDKPWVKTLVDSYRSPE
;
A
#
# COMPACT_ATOMS: atom_id res chain seq x y z
N ASP A 1 4.96 -4.46 9.86
CA ASP A 1 4.33 -3.33 10.57
C ASP A 1 4.61 -2.04 9.80
N TYR A 2 3.64 -1.13 9.72
CA TYR A 2 3.75 0.14 9.03
C TYR A 2 3.84 1.36 9.95
N VAL A 3 3.60 1.21 11.26
CA VAL A 3 3.58 2.36 12.19
C VAL A 3 4.94 2.60 12.85
N VAL A 4 5.54 1.55 13.42
CA VAL A 4 6.79 1.68 14.20
C VAL A 4 7.97 2.28 13.42
N PRO A 5 8.23 1.95 12.14
CA PRO A 5 9.46 2.39 11.48
C PRO A 5 9.60 3.91 11.34
N ASN A 6 8.51 4.65 11.16
CA ASN A 6 8.56 6.12 11.12
C ASN A 6 8.71 6.73 12.51
N ALA A 7 8.03 6.17 13.52
CA ALA A 7 8.19 6.62 14.90
C ALA A 7 9.63 6.42 15.39
N ALA A 8 10.23 5.25 15.14
CA ALA A 8 11.62 4.95 15.49
C ALA A 8 12.61 5.87 14.74
N LEU A 9 12.33 6.19 13.46
CA LEU A 9 13.14 7.11 12.69
C LEU A 9 13.05 8.54 13.24
N ASP A 10 11.85 9.03 13.54
CA ASP A 10 11.66 10.37 14.10
C ASP A 10 12.28 10.51 15.49
N ALA A 11 12.18 9.46 16.32
CA ALA A 11 12.73 9.42 17.68
C ALA A 11 14.27 9.38 17.75
N GLY A 12 14.96 8.99 16.69
CA GLY A 12 16.42 8.86 16.70
C GLY A 12 16.94 7.43 16.77
N ASP A 13 16.07 6.45 17.02
CA ASP A 13 16.45 5.05 17.29
C ASP A 13 17.08 4.35 16.08
N ILE A 14 16.69 4.77 14.87
CA ILE A 14 17.28 4.33 13.60
C ILE A 14 17.66 5.54 12.74
N GLN A 15 18.61 5.37 11.82
CA GLN A 15 19.07 6.45 10.94
C GLN A 15 18.28 6.54 9.63
N ALA A 16 17.77 5.41 9.14
CA ALA A 16 16.98 5.33 7.92
C ALA A 16 15.94 4.20 8.02
N ASN A 17 14.87 4.28 7.24
CA ASN A 17 13.96 3.16 6.98
C ASN A 17 13.69 3.01 5.48
N SER A 18 13.28 1.80 5.06
CA SER A 18 12.90 1.50 3.67
C SER A 18 11.76 0.49 3.67
N PHE A 19 10.52 1.00 3.82
CA PHE A 19 9.32 0.15 3.94
C PHE A 19 8.06 0.74 3.29
N GLN A 20 8.12 2.00 2.88
CA GLN A 20 6.96 2.82 2.52
C GLN A 20 7.15 3.46 1.16
N ASN A 21 6.06 4.00 0.61
CA ASN A 21 6.05 4.83 -0.59
C ASN A 21 5.80 6.32 -0.24
N GLN A 22 5.88 7.18 -1.25
CA GLN A 22 5.76 8.63 -1.04
C GLN A 22 4.37 9.04 -0.51
N PRO A 23 3.23 8.54 -1.05
CA PRO A 23 1.92 8.85 -0.49
C PRO A 23 1.77 8.51 0.99
N TYR A 24 2.29 7.35 1.42
CA TYR A 24 2.29 6.95 2.83
C TYR A 24 3.13 7.90 3.68
N LEU A 25 4.36 8.22 3.25
CA LEU A 25 5.24 9.15 3.94
C LEU A 25 4.59 10.54 4.08
N ASP A 26 4.02 11.07 3.01
CA ASP A 26 3.35 12.38 3.02
C ASP A 26 2.16 12.39 3.99
N ASN A 27 1.39 11.31 4.04
CA ASN A 27 0.31 11.17 5.00
C ASN A 27 0.82 11.12 6.44
N GLN A 28 1.91 10.40 6.71
CA GLN A 28 2.51 10.33 8.05
C GLN A 28 3.08 11.70 8.47
N LYS A 29 3.72 12.44 7.57
CA LYS A 29 4.18 13.82 7.83
C LYS A 29 3.00 14.73 8.17
N ALA A 30 1.90 14.65 7.42
CA ALA A 30 0.70 15.45 7.66
C ALA A 30 -0.01 15.10 8.98
N ASP A 31 -0.15 13.82 9.30
CA ASP A 31 -0.93 13.32 10.45
C ASP A 31 -0.15 13.34 11.78
N ARG A 32 1.18 13.15 11.72
CA ARG A 32 2.04 13.02 12.91
C ARG A 32 3.05 14.16 13.08
N GLY A 33 3.21 15.02 12.06
CA GLY A 33 4.17 16.12 12.10
C GLY A 33 5.63 15.68 11.97
N TYR A 34 5.89 14.44 11.52
CA TYR A 34 7.25 13.91 11.39
C TYR A 34 8.11 14.76 10.44
N LYS A 35 9.37 14.92 10.82
CA LYS A 35 10.38 15.61 10.00
C LYS A 35 11.26 14.58 9.30
N ILE A 36 10.65 13.88 8.35
CA ILE A 36 11.26 12.79 7.58
C ILE A 36 11.21 13.14 6.09
N GLU A 37 12.29 12.85 5.37
CA GLU A 37 12.43 13.07 3.94
C GLU A 37 12.76 11.78 3.20
N SER A 38 12.26 11.68 1.97
CA SER A 38 12.68 10.67 1.00
C SER A 38 14.03 11.05 0.40
N VAL A 39 14.96 10.11 0.34
CA VAL A 39 16.33 10.33 -0.19
C VAL A 39 16.68 9.41 -1.37
N GLY A 40 15.82 8.45 -1.70
CA GLY A 40 16.02 7.60 -2.87
C GLY A 40 14.88 6.62 -3.06
N LEU A 41 14.50 6.38 -4.32
CA LEU A 41 13.57 5.31 -4.66
C LEU A 41 14.26 3.95 -4.61
N THR A 42 13.48 2.93 -4.24
CA THR A 42 13.91 1.54 -4.12
C THR A 42 13.19 0.64 -5.13
N VAL A 43 12.36 -0.27 -4.66
CA VAL A 43 11.63 -1.25 -5.47
C VAL A 43 10.14 -0.93 -5.51
N ASN A 44 9.53 -1.17 -6.66
CA ASN A 44 8.09 -1.07 -6.78
C ASN A 44 7.40 -2.39 -6.40
N PHE A 45 6.35 -2.27 -5.59
CA PHE A 45 5.54 -3.39 -5.12
C PHE A 45 4.07 -3.14 -5.48
N PRO A 46 3.64 -3.53 -6.70
CA PRO A 46 2.26 -3.39 -7.13
C PRO A 46 1.33 -4.19 -6.21
N ILE A 47 0.29 -3.54 -5.69
CA ILE A 47 -0.65 -4.20 -4.78
C ILE A 47 -1.52 -5.21 -5.55
N GLY A 48 -1.84 -6.33 -4.90
CA GLY A 48 -2.68 -7.38 -5.46
C GLY A 48 -3.96 -7.55 -4.66
N VAL A 49 -5.00 -8.03 -5.33
CA VAL A 49 -6.22 -8.53 -4.70
C VAL A 49 -6.28 -10.04 -4.89
N TYR A 50 -6.43 -10.78 -3.82
CA TYR A 50 -6.32 -12.23 -3.76
C TYR A 50 -7.62 -12.84 -3.26
N SER A 51 -7.86 -14.12 -3.55
CA SER A 51 -8.99 -14.85 -3.03
C SER A 51 -8.64 -16.32 -2.79
N LYS A 52 -9.14 -16.89 -1.69
CA LYS A 52 -9.16 -18.35 -1.47
C LYS A 52 -10.40 -19.03 -2.05
N LYS A 53 -11.46 -18.26 -2.32
CA LYS A 53 -12.81 -18.77 -2.69
C LYS A 53 -13.07 -18.68 -4.20
N HIS A 54 -12.46 -17.71 -4.86
CA HIS A 54 -12.75 -17.33 -6.24
C HIS A 54 -11.49 -17.34 -7.10
N LYS A 55 -11.58 -17.80 -8.35
CA LYS A 55 -10.42 -17.90 -9.26
C LYS A 55 -10.23 -16.63 -10.09
N ALA A 56 -11.30 -15.89 -10.33
CA ALA A 56 -11.27 -14.62 -11.04
C ALA A 56 -12.11 -13.57 -10.32
N TRP A 57 -11.80 -12.29 -10.56
CA TRP A 57 -12.59 -11.17 -10.04
C TRP A 57 -14.08 -11.23 -10.46
N ALA A 58 -14.34 -11.74 -11.66
CA ALA A 58 -15.70 -11.90 -12.19
C ALA A 58 -16.56 -12.82 -11.31
N ASP A 59 -15.96 -13.79 -10.62
CA ASP A 59 -16.64 -14.80 -9.80
C ASP A 59 -17.08 -14.27 -8.43
N ILE A 60 -16.57 -13.10 -8.00
CA ILE A 60 -17.00 -12.47 -6.75
C ILE A 60 -18.51 -12.18 -6.83
N PRO A 61 -19.32 -12.67 -5.89
CA PRO A 61 -20.77 -12.51 -5.94
C PRO A 61 -21.18 -11.06 -5.69
N ASP A 62 -22.39 -10.71 -6.13
CA ASP A 62 -23.03 -9.47 -5.69
C ASP A 62 -23.15 -9.46 -4.16
N GLY A 63 -22.81 -8.34 -3.53
CA GLY A 63 -22.72 -8.24 -2.07
C GLY A 63 -21.48 -8.89 -1.46
N GLY A 64 -20.53 -9.33 -2.30
CA GLY A 64 -19.27 -9.95 -1.87
C GLY A 64 -18.46 -9.05 -0.93
N LYS A 65 -17.78 -9.66 0.04
CA LYS A 65 -16.93 -8.96 1.01
C LYS A 65 -15.52 -8.80 0.46
N VAL A 66 -15.02 -7.58 0.43
CA VAL A 66 -13.66 -7.26 -0.01
C VAL A 66 -12.92 -6.58 1.13
N SER A 67 -11.87 -7.19 1.67
CA SER A 67 -11.05 -6.51 2.68
C SER A 67 -10.03 -5.59 2.03
N ILE A 68 -9.86 -4.39 2.60
CA ILE A 68 -8.87 -3.40 2.18
C ILE A 68 -8.06 -2.92 3.38
N PRO A 69 -6.81 -2.44 3.19
CA PRO A 69 -6.05 -1.82 4.27
C PRO A 69 -6.80 -0.62 4.88
N ASN A 70 -6.74 -0.49 6.21
CA ASN A 70 -7.42 0.55 6.96
C ASN A 70 -6.64 1.87 7.05
N ASP A 71 -5.36 1.90 6.66
CA ASP A 71 -4.65 3.17 6.54
C ASP A 71 -5.13 3.96 5.32
N PRO A 72 -5.27 5.30 5.40
CA PRO A 72 -5.91 6.10 4.36
C PRO A 72 -5.28 5.96 2.96
N THR A 73 -3.97 5.74 2.91
CA THR A 73 -3.23 5.70 1.65
C THR A 73 -3.30 4.35 0.96
N ASN A 74 -3.16 3.24 1.70
CA ASN A 74 -3.25 1.91 1.12
C ASN A 74 -4.70 1.49 0.89
N GLY A 75 -5.64 1.87 1.76
CA GLY A 75 -7.07 1.70 1.50
C GLY A 75 -7.49 2.47 0.26
N GLY A 76 -7.10 3.75 0.17
CA GLY A 76 -7.34 4.58 -1.00
C GLY A 76 -6.70 4.04 -2.28
N ARG A 77 -5.46 3.55 -2.21
CA ARG A 77 -4.77 2.88 -3.32
C ARG A 77 -5.57 1.71 -3.89
N VAL A 78 -6.19 0.89 -3.03
CA VAL A 78 -7.03 -0.22 -3.49
C VAL A 78 -8.31 0.30 -4.16
N LEU A 79 -8.95 1.33 -3.62
CA LEU A 79 -10.14 1.91 -4.27
C LEU A 79 -9.80 2.52 -5.63
N LEU A 80 -8.64 3.16 -5.77
CA LEU A 80 -8.13 3.65 -7.05
C LEU A 80 -7.88 2.50 -8.03
N LEU A 81 -7.27 1.40 -7.58
CA LEU A 81 -7.14 0.18 -8.39
C LEU A 81 -8.50 -0.32 -8.88
N LEU A 82 -9.49 -0.43 -8.00
CA LEU A 82 -10.82 -0.91 -8.38
C LEU A 82 -11.51 0.03 -9.37
N ARG A 83 -11.34 1.35 -9.21
CA ARG A 83 -11.79 2.34 -10.20
C ARG A 83 -11.10 2.12 -11.56
N ASP A 84 -9.79 1.97 -11.57
CA ASP A 84 -9.00 1.81 -12.80
C ASP A 84 -9.33 0.51 -13.54
N LYS A 85 -9.79 -0.52 -12.81
CA LYS A 85 -10.31 -1.77 -13.39
C LYS A 85 -11.81 -1.70 -13.75
N GLY A 86 -12.46 -0.55 -13.58
CA GLY A 86 -13.87 -0.35 -13.91
C GLY A 86 -14.86 -1.04 -12.96
N VAL A 87 -14.40 -1.45 -11.77
CA VAL A 87 -15.21 -2.17 -10.77
C VAL A 87 -16.17 -1.24 -10.03
N ILE A 88 -15.68 -0.05 -9.70
CA ILE A 88 -16.42 1.00 -8.98
C ILE A 88 -16.16 2.35 -9.65
N LYS A 89 -16.98 3.36 -9.35
CA LYS A 89 -16.62 4.77 -9.60
C LYS A 89 -16.38 5.50 -8.28
N LEU A 90 -15.47 6.46 -8.33
CA LEU A 90 -15.13 7.34 -7.22
C LEU A 90 -15.52 8.78 -7.57
N LYS A 91 -15.72 9.62 -6.55
CA LYS A 91 -15.81 11.08 -6.74
C LYS A 91 -14.55 11.61 -7.42
N ASP A 92 -14.70 12.70 -8.17
CA ASP A 92 -13.57 13.42 -8.75
C ASP A 92 -12.75 14.12 -7.66
N GLY A 93 -11.45 14.33 -7.92
CA GLY A 93 -10.58 15.12 -7.04
C GLY A 93 -10.18 14.45 -5.71
N VAL A 94 -10.46 13.16 -5.51
CA VAL A 94 -10.17 12.41 -4.27
C VAL A 94 -8.67 12.20 -3.98
N GLY A 95 -7.80 12.53 -4.92
CA GLY A 95 -6.34 12.37 -4.79
C GLY A 95 -5.92 10.91 -4.52
N PHE A 96 -4.95 10.73 -3.62
CA PHE A 96 -4.38 9.41 -3.28
C PHE A 96 -5.02 8.74 -2.06
N LYS A 97 -6.03 9.37 -1.44
CA LYS A 97 -6.64 8.89 -0.21
C LYS A 97 -8.18 8.83 -0.31
N PRO A 98 -8.79 8.33 -1.41
CA PRO A 98 -10.22 8.08 -1.40
C PRO A 98 -10.57 7.09 -0.30
N SER A 99 -11.79 7.21 0.20
CA SER A 99 -12.35 6.30 1.19
C SER A 99 -13.61 5.63 0.64
N VAL A 100 -14.17 4.67 1.37
CA VAL A 100 -15.41 3.98 0.96
C VAL A 100 -16.57 4.96 0.77
N VAL A 101 -16.59 6.10 1.50
CA VAL A 101 -17.62 7.14 1.36
C VAL A 101 -17.48 7.99 0.08
N ASP A 102 -16.39 7.80 -0.66
CA ASP A 102 -16.14 8.46 -1.95
C ASP A 102 -16.58 7.62 -3.15
N ILE A 103 -17.13 6.43 -2.91
CA ILE A 103 -17.67 5.56 -3.95
C ILE A 103 -19.02 6.12 -4.44
N THR A 104 -19.09 6.43 -5.74
CA THR A 104 -20.30 6.97 -6.39
C THR A 104 -21.09 5.89 -7.13
N GLU A 105 -20.42 4.85 -7.62
CA GLU A 105 -21.08 3.68 -8.23
C GLU A 105 -20.42 2.38 -7.76
N ASN A 106 -21.24 1.42 -7.33
CA ASN A 106 -20.83 0.10 -6.87
C ASN A 106 -21.82 -0.96 -7.40
N PRO A 107 -21.74 -1.33 -8.68
CA PRO A 107 -22.75 -2.18 -9.34
C PRO A 107 -22.89 -3.56 -8.70
N LYS A 108 -21.78 -4.17 -8.28
CA LYS A 108 -21.77 -5.45 -7.54
C LYS A 108 -22.16 -5.31 -6.06
N LYS A 109 -22.48 -4.11 -5.57
CA LYS A 109 -22.81 -3.83 -4.16
C LYS A 109 -21.78 -4.41 -3.18
N LEU A 110 -20.50 -4.37 -3.56
CA LEU A 110 -19.39 -4.91 -2.77
C LEU A 110 -19.39 -4.29 -1.37
N ARG A 111 -19.12 -5.11 -0.36
CA ARG A 111 -18.98 -4.67 1.03
C ARG A 111 -17.50 -4.59 1.37
N PHE A 112 -17.00 -3.38 1.57
CA PHE A 112 -15.62 -3.16 1.96
C PHE A 112 -15.44 -3.34 3.47
N VAL A 113 -14.42 -4.11 3.85
CA VAL A 113 -14.05 -4.35 5.25
C VAL A 113 -12.63 -3.82 5.45
N GLU A 114 -12.48 -2.77 6.25
CA GLU A 114 -11.18 -2.17 6.52
C GLU A 114 -10.45 -2.99 7.60
N VAL A 115 -9.23 -3.41 7.29
CA VAL A 115 -8.40 -4.23 8.19
C VAL A 115 -6.97 -3.67 8.25
N ASP A 116 -6.28 -3.92 9.35
CA ASP A 116 -4.83 -3.64 9.41
C ASP A 116 -4.10 -4.41 8.29
N ALA A 117 -3.17 -3.75 7.59
CA ALA A 117 -2.50 -4.32 6.43
C ALA A 117 -1.77 -5.65 6.74
N ALA A 118 -1.24 -5.81 7.96
CA ALA A 118 -0.59 -7.06 8.38
C ALA A 118 -1.59 -8.20 8.64
N GLN A 119 -2.88 -7.87 8.79
CA GLN A 119 -3.97 -8.84 8.96
C GLN A 119 -4.62 -9.25 7.63
N ALA A 120 -4.38 -8.51 6.55
CA ALA A 120 -5.02 -8.75 5.27
C ALA A 120 -4.85 -10.19 4.72
N PRO A 121 -3.68 -10.87 4.86
CA PRO A 121 -3.57 -12.27 4.46
C PRO A 121 -4.46 -13.23 5.27
N ARG A 122 -4.65 -12.97 6.58
CA ARG A 122 -5.55 -13.78 7.42
C ARG A 122 -7.01 -13.56 7.08
N ALA A 123 -7.37 -12.35 6.64
CA ALA A 123 -8.74 -12.03 6.27
C ALA A 123 -9.27 -12.88 5.10
N LEU A 124 -8.40 -13.47 4.27
CA LEU A 124 -8.76 -14.30 3.12
C LEU A 124 -9.72 -15.46 3.43
N ASP A 125 -9.72 -15.97 4.66
CA ASP A 125 -10.64 -17.03 5.07
C ASP A 125 -12.09 -16.51 5.26
N ASP A 126 -12.23 -15.25 5.67
CA ASP A 126 -13.52 -14.65 6.07
C ASP A 126 -14.17 -13.79 4.99
N VAL A 127 -13.42 -13.40 3.96
CA VAL A 127 -13.89 -12.51 2.87
C VAL A 127 -13.93 -13.23 1.52
N ASP A 128 -14.54 -12.60 0.50
CA ASP A 128 -14.52 -13.09 -0.88
C ASP A 128 -13.22 -12.71 -1.58
N ALA A 129 -12.66 -11.53 -1.28
CA ALA A 129 -11.35 -11.13 -1.75
C ALA A 129 -10.64 -10.21 -0.75
N ALA A 130 -9.32 -10.27 -0.69
CA ALA A 130 -8.51 -9.40 0.16
C ALA A 130 -7.48 -8.66 -0.68
N ALA A 131 -7.43 -7.34 -0.56
CA ALA A 131 -6.34 -6.55 -1.09
C ALA A 131 -5.16 -6.58 -0.12
N ILE A 132 -4.00 -7.03 -0.60
CA ILE A 132 -2.82 -7.32 0.23
C ILE A 132 -1.58 -6.69 -0.41
N ASN A 133 -0.88 -5.86 0.37
CA ASN A 133 0.42 -5.32 0.00
C ASN A 133 1.43 -6.45 -0.26
N THR A 134 2.26 -6.32 -1.29
CA THR A 134 3.19 -7.37 -1.75
C THR A 134 4.05 -7.94 -0.62
N ASN A 135 4.60 -7.09 0.27
CA ASN A 135 5.42 -7.55 1.38
C ASN A 135 4.68 -8.53 2.31
N TYR A 136 3.40 -8.27 2.60
CA TYR A 136 2.58 -9.15 3.44
C TYR A 136 2.08 -10.37 2.67
N ALA A 137 1.81 -10.23 1.37
CA ALA A 137 1.47 -11.36 0.51
C ALA A 137 2.62 -12.38 0.48
N THR A 138 3.84 -11.92 0.21
CA THR A 138 5.04 -12.77 0.19
C THR A 138 5.34 -13.39 1.56
N GLN A 139 5.22 -12.63 2.65
CA GLN A 139 5.38 -13.19 4.01
C GLN A 139 4.34 -14.26 4.34
N ALA A 140 3.15 -14.18 3.76
CA ALA A 140 2.09 -15.18 3.90
C ALA A 140 2.21 -16.35 2.90
N GLY A 141 3.29 -16.40 2.11
CA GLY A 141 3.54 -17.48 1.14
C GLY A 141 2.77 -17.36 -0.18
N LEU A 142 2.17 -16.20 -0.47
CA LEU A 142 1.51 -15.93 -1.74
C LEU A 142 2.53 -15.45 -2.79
N ASP A 143 2.38 -15.90 -4.04
CA ASP A 143 3.11 -15.40 -5.20
C ASP A 143 2.43 -14.12 -5.71
N PRO A 144 3.04 -12.93 -5.55
CA PRO A 144 2.41 -11.66 -5.88
C PRO A 144 2.28 -11.38 -7.38
N VAL A 145 2.80 -12.27 -8.23
CA VAL A 145 2.67 -12.19 -9.68
C VAL A 145 1.59 -13.15 -10.17
N LYS A 146 1.50 -14.35 -9.59
CA LYS A 146 0.62 -15.42 -10.09
C LYS A 146 -0.71 -15.52 -9.37
N ASP A 147 -0.74 -15.27 -8.07
CA ASP A 147 -1.94 -15.50 -7.24
C ASP A 147 -2.98 -14.37 -7.24
N PRO A 148 -2.67 -13.09 -7.55
CA PRO A 148 -3.70 -12.05 -7.54
C PRO A 148 -4.77 -12.26 -8.62
N ILE A 149 -6.04 -12.12 -8.23
CA ILE A 149 -7.20 -12.08 -9.14
C ILE A 149 -7.47 -10.67 -9.70
N LEU A 150 -6.90 -9.64 -9.08
CA LEU A 150 -6.66 -8.32 -9.67
C LEU A 150 -5.28 -7.83 -9.23
N ARG A 151 -4.63 -7.03 -10.07
CA ARG A 151 -3.33 -6.45 -9.76
C ARG A 151 -3.22 -5.03 -10.28
N GLU A 152 -2.59 -4.20 -9.47
CA GLU A 152 -2.21 -2.84 -9.84
C GLU A 152 -1.19 -2.84 -10.97
N ASP A 153 -1.29 -1.85 -11.85
CA ASP A 153 -0.26 -1.59 -12.83
C ASP A 153 1.02 -1.14 -12.09
N PRO A 154 2.22 -1.63 -12.49
CA PRO A 154 3.47 -1.14 -11.91
C PRO A 154 3.71 0.36 -12.12
N LYS A 155 2.96 1.05 -12.98
CA LYS A 155 3.04 2.50 -13.13
C LYS A 155 2.21 3.18 -12.05
N GLY A 156 2.87 3.85 -11.11
CA GLY A 156 2.19 4.64 -10.09
C GLY A 156 3.16 5.30 -9.10
N PRO A 157 2.67 6.18 -8.22
CA PRO A 157 3.47 6.89 -7.22
C PRO A 157 3.91 5.99 -6.05
N TYR A 158 3.71 4.67 -6.15
CA TYR A 158 3.84 3.73 -5.04
C TYR A 158 5.17 2.97 -5.03
N VAL A 159 6.16 3.44 -5.80
CA VAL A 159 7.54 2.96 -5.67
C VAL A 159 8.01 3.24 -4.24
N ASN A 160 8.60 2.23 -3.59
CA ASN A 160 9.10 2.41 -2.24
C ASN A 160 10.31 3.35 -2.23
N LEU A 161 10.61 3.87 -1.06
CA LEU A 161 11.68 4.84 -0.85
C LEU A 161 12.50 4.52 0.39
N ILE A 162 13.72 5.06 0.40
CA ILE A 162 14.56 5.22 1.59
C ILE A 162 14.18 6.56 2.23
N ALA A 163 13.83 6.53 3.50
CA ALA A 163 13.50 7.72 4.28
C ALA A 163 14.55 7.95 5.39
N VAL A 164 14.86 9.21 5.65
CA VAL A 164 15.74 9.67 6.75
C VAL A 164 15.14 10.89 7.43
N ARG A 165 15.60 11.27 8.63
CA ARG A 165 15.20 12.54 9.24
C ARG A 165 15.65 13.73 8.38
N SER A 166 14.86 14.81 8.33
CA SER A 166 15.19 16.01 7.54
C SER A 166 16.56 16.61 7.91
N THR A 167 17.00 16.48 9.17
CA THR A 167 18.32 16.94 9.64
C THR A 167 19.49 16.11 9.13
N ASP A 168 19.21 14.90 8.64
CA ASP A 168 20.22 13.94 8.21
C ASP A 168 20.36 13.87 6.69
N LYS A 169 19.41 14.42 5.93
CA LYS A 169 19.30 14.25 4.47
C LYS A 169 20.59 14.55 3.69
N ASP A 170 21.38 15.52 4.15
CA ASP A 170 22.60 15.98 3.48
C ASP A 170 23.88 15.38 4.11
N LYS A 171 23.77 14.44 5.05
CA LYS A 171 24.93 13.80 5.67
C LYS A 171 25.61 12.85 4.68
N PRO A 172 26.96 12.76 4.68
CA PRO A 172 27.70 11.94 3.72
C PRO A 172 27.25 10.47 3.67
N TRP A 173 26.90 9.88 4.81
CA TRP A 173 26.45 8.50 4.89
C TRP A 173 25.12 8.24 4.14
N VAL A 174 24.27 9.26 3.96
CA VAL A 174 23.01 9.12 3.20
C VAL A 174 23.32 8.88 1.74
N LYS A 175 24.27 9.63 1.17
CA LYS A 175 24.72 9.40 -0.21
C LYS A 175 25.29 8.00 -0.36
N THR A 176 26.16 7.57 0.57
CA THR A 176 26.71 6.21 0.58
C THR A 176 25.60 5.16 0.62
N LEU A 177 24.60 5.31 1.50
CA LEU A 177 23.46 4.39 1.61
C LEU A 177 22.67 4.29 0.29
N VAL A 178 22.34 5.43 -0.32
CA VAL A 178 21.56 5.45 -1.58
C VAL A 178 22.36 4.87 -2.74
N ASP A 179 23.64 5.18 -2.84
CA ASP A 179 24.52 4.62 -3.88
C ASP A 179 24.68 3.11 -3.72
N SER A 180 24.88 2.63 -2.49
CA SER A 180 24.97 1.19 -2.19
C SER A 180 23.66 0.45 -2.48
N TYR A 181 22.50 1.09 -2.33
CA TYR A 181 21.23 0.46 -2.71
C TYR A 181 21.07 0.33 -4.23
N ARG A 182 21.73 1.19 -5.00
CA ARG A 182 21.63 1.26 -6.47
C ARG A 182 22.79 0.59 -7.19
N SER A 183 23.64 -0.15 -6.47
CA SER A 183 24.70 -0.90 -7.07
C SER A 183 24.14 -2.01 -7.98
N PRO A 184 24.92 -2.48 -8.97
CA PRO A 184 24.48 -3.57 -9.85
C PRO A 184 24.22 -4.90 -9.15
N GLU A 185 24.90 -5.16 -8.01
CA GLU A 185 24.70 -6.32 -7.14
C GLU A 185 23.31 -6.33 -6.47
#